data_AF-A0A4S8LYV4-F1
#
_entry.id   AF-A0A4S8LYV4-F1
#
_cell.length_a   1.000
_cell.length_b   1.000
_cell.length_c   1.000
_cell.angle_alpha   90.00
_cell.angle_beta   90.00
_cell.angle_gamma   90.00
#
_symmetry.space_group_name_H-M   'P 1'
#
loop_
_entity.id
_entity.type
_entity.pdbx_description
1 polymer ?
#
loop_
_entity_poly.entity_id
_entity_poly.type
_entity_poly.pdbx_seq_one_letter_code
_entity_poly.pdbx_strand_id
1 'polypeptide(L)'
;MIHHLNVFVGVRDAVALNIGSDYWQFEQLESAYDAAISLEAATTTSRRPQANAIKLFISFDYTAFPCDVSRTIDMVNYFRDHPAQFKYDGKPMISSYSGTCLGVDGWKRVRNETGGYLMPFTYEDYQELREGRSWGIFDSWYCWGCAWPQGNYSKNVSSSPRPSNF
;
A
#
# COMPACT_ATOMS: atom_id res chain seq x y z
N MET A 1 -12.43 8.08 -0.10
CA MET A 1 -11.50 9.08 -0.69
C MET A 1 -10.33 8.29 -1.28
N ILE A 2 -10.13 8.32 -2.59
CA ILE A 2 -8.98 7.65 -3.23
C ILE A 2 -7.76 8.54 -2.98
N HIS A 3 -6.79 8.04 -2.22
CA HIS A 3 -5.55 8.76 -1.94
C HIS A 3 -4.44 8.22 -2.82
N HIS A 4 -3.85 9.08 -3.66
CA HIS A 4 -2.76 8.71 -4.54
C HIS A 4 -1.43 8.73 -3.78
N LEU A 5 -0.94 7.55 -3.38
CA LEU A 5 0.48 7.36 -3.07
C LEU A 5 1.13 6.79 -4.34
N ASN A 6 2.01 7.56 -4.96
CA ASN A 6 2.83 7.11 -6.09
C ASN A 6 4.09 6.44 -5.53
N VAL A 7 4.21 5.13 -5.74
CA VAL A 7 5.44 4.41 -5.40
C VAL A 7 6.22 4.20 -6.70
N PHE A 8 7.41 4.77 -6.77
CA PHE A 8 8.33 4.61 -7.89
C PHE A 8 9.32 3.49 -7.57
N VAL A 9 9.16 2.33 -8.21
CA VAL A 9 10.19 1.28 -8.21
C VAL A 9 10.55 0.97 -9.67
N GLY A 10 11.59 1.63 -10.18
CA GLY A 10 12.01 1.49 -11.58
C GLY A 10 11.03 2.13 -12.58
N VAL A 11 11.01 1.62 -13.82
CA VAL A 11 10.27 2.17 -14.98
C VAL A 11 8.76 1.89 -14.93
N ARG A 12 8.16 1.59 -13.77
CA ARG A 12 6.72 1.36 -13.63
C ARG A 12 6.17 2.18 -12.47
N ASP A 13 5.20 3.01 -12.77
CA ASP A 13 4.46 3.79 -11.77
C ASP A 13 3.37 2.91 -11.16
N ALA A 14 3.25 2.95 -9.84
CA ALA A 14 2.20 2.26 -9.12
C ALA A 14 1.37 3.22 -8.26
N VAL A 15 0.06 3.02 -8.24
CA VAL A 15 -0.89 3.79 -7.45
C VAL A 15 -1.42 2.94 -6.31
N ALA A 16 -1.29 3.44 -5.08
CA ALA A 16 -1.97 2.85 -3.92
C ALA A 16 -3.47 3.17 -3.95
N LEU A 17 -4.31 2.15 -3.77
CA LEU A 17 -5.76 2.30 -3.67
C LEU A 17 -6.19 2.18 -2.22
N ASN A 18 -6.69 3.28 -1.64
CA ASN A 18 -7.16 3.29 -0.26
C ASN A 18 -8.50 2.55 -0.12
N ILE A 19 -8.63 1.65 0.86
CA ILE A 19 -9.88 0.96 1.18
C ILE A 19 -10.20 0.96 2.68
N GLY A 20 -11.48 1.20 2.99
CA GLY A 20 -12.12 1.12 4.30
C GLY A 20 -13.21 0.04 4.36
N SER A 21 -14.21 0.18 5.22
CA SER A 21 -15.19 -0.88 5.49
C SER A 21 -16.34 -1.01 4.50
N ASP A 22 -16.65 0.04 3.73
CA ASP A 22 -17.91 0.12 2.98
C ASP A 22 -17.96 -0.91 1.84
N TYR A 23 -19.10 -1.57 1.69
CA TYR A 23 -19.26 -2.68 0.73
C TYR A 23 -18.99 -2.26 -0.73
N TRP A 24 -19.36 -1.03 -1.10
CA TRP A 24 -19.20 -0.52 -2.46
C TRP A 24 -17.73 -0.26 -2.82
N GLN A 25 -16.83 -0.13 -1.85
CA GLN A 25 -15.42 0.14 -2.12
C GLN A 25 -14.72 -1.04 -2.79
N PHE A 26 -15.18 -2.27 -2.56
CA PHE A 26 -14.64 -3.45 -3.24
C PHE A 26 -14.90 -3.41 -4.75
N GLU A 27 -16.13 -3.09 -5.16
CA GLU A 27 -16.48 -2.93 -6.60
C GLU A 27 -15.68 -1.79 -7.26
N GLN A 28 -15.34 -0.74 -6.50
CA GLN A 28 -14.47 0.33 -7.00
C GLN A 28 -13.02 -0.12 -7.15
N LEU A 29 -12.52 -1.02 -6.31
CA LEU A 29 -11.22 -1.64 -6.53
C LEU A 29 -11.24 -2.44 -7.84
N GLU A 30 -12.22 -3.31 -8.04
CA GLU A 30 -12.35 -4.10 -9.27
C GLU A 30 -12.37 -3.20 -10.50
N SER A 31 -13.20 -2.16 -10.49
CA SER A 31 -13.28 -1.16 -11.56
C SER A 31 -11.95 -0.47 -11.83
N ALA A 32 -11.17 -0.15 -10.78
CA ALA A 32 -9.86 0.47 -10.93
C ALA A 32 -8.83 -0.49 -11.56
N TYR A 33 -8.84 -1.76 -11.15
CA TYR A 33 -7.98 -2.81 -11.71
C TYR A 33 -8.29 -3.07 -13.19
N ASP A 34 -9.56 -3.13 -13.58
CA ASP A 34 -10.00 -3.25 -14.98
C ASP A 34 -9.63 -2.02 -15.82
N ALA A 35 -9.78 -0.82 -15.25
CA ALA A 35 -9.38 0.42 -15.91
C ALA A 35 -7.86 0.47 -16.18
N ALA A 36 -7.03 -0.01 -15.24
CA ALA A 36 -5.57 -0.05 -15.43
C ALA A 36 -5.17 -0.99 -16.58
N ILE A 37 -5.81 -2.15 -16.74
CA ILE A 37 -5.60 -3.04 -17.90
C ILE A 37 -6.06 -2.34 -19.19
N SER A 38 -7.21 -1.68 -19.16
CA SER A 38 -7.75 -0.98 -20.33
C SER A 38 -6.84 0.15 -20.80
N LEU A 39 -6.21 0.88 -19.85
CA LEU A 39 -5.21 1.90 -20.15
C LEU A 39 -3.91 1.33 -20.73
N GLU A 40 -3.43 0.20 -20.20
CA GLU A 40 -2.29 -0.55 -20.77
C GLU A 40 -2.59 -0.96 -22.23
N ALA A 41 -3.78 -1.51 -22.49
CA ALA A 41 -4.21 -1.87 -23.85
C ALA A 41 -4.30 -0.65 -24.78
N ALA A 42 -4.93 0.45 -24.35
CA ALA A 42 -5.08 1.65 -25.15
C ALA A 42 -3.73 2.28 -25.52
N THR A 43 -2.75 2.22 -24.62
CA THR A 43 -1.45 2.89 -24.80
C THR A 43 -0.48 2.11 -25.68
N THR A 44 -0.58 0.78 -25.73
CA THR A 44 0.19 -0.05 -26.68
C THR A 44 -0.12 0.24 -28.16
N THR A 45 -1.28 0.85 -28.45
CA THR A 45 -1.68 1.24 -29.81
C THR A 45 -1.37 2.71 -30.15
N SER A 46 -0.85 3.49 -29.19
CA SER A 46 -0.60 4.92 -29.34
C SER A 46 0.74 5.22 -30.05
N ARG A 47 0.77 6.30 -30.84
CA ARG A 47 1.98 6.83 -31.52
C ARG A 47 3.04 7.37 -30.55
N ARG A 48 2.74 7.43 -29.24
CA ARG A 48 3.70 7.75 -28.18
C ARG A 48 3.78 6.56 -27.22
N PRO A 49 4.67 5.58 -27.48
CA PRO A 49 4.85 4.40 -26.64
C PRO A 49 5.60 4.81 -25.37
N GLN A 50 4.90 5.41 -24.42
CA GLN A 50 5.53 5.93 -23.19
C GLN A 50 4.65 5.89 -21.95
N ALA A 51 3.38 5.48 -22.07
CA ALA A 51 2.63 5.14 -20.87
C ALA A 51 3.07 3.73 -20.46
N ASN A 52 3.96 3.67 -19.49
CA ASN A 52 4.18 2.44 -18.75
C ASN A 52 2.84 2.04 -18.14
N ALA A 53 2.52 0.75 -18.21
CA ALA A 53 1.32 0.23 -17.59
C ALA A 53 1.29 0.60 -16.11
N ILE A 54 0.34 1.45 -15.72
CA ILE A 54 0.11 1.79 -14.31
C ILE A 54 -0.26 0.50 -13.60
N LYS A 55 0.44 0.22 -12.51
CA LYS A 55 0.10 -0.89 -11.62
C LYS A 55 -0.60 -0.37 -10.38
N LEU A 56 -1.34 -1.23 -9.71
CA LEU A 56 -2.15 -0.89 -8.54
C LEU A 56 -1.78 -1.80 -7.38
N PHE A 57 -1.90 -1.31 -6.17
CA PHE A 57 -1.83 -2.13 -4.98
C PHE A 57 -2.76 -1.56 -3.92
N ILE A 58 -3.17 -2.40 -2.98
CA ILE A 58 -4.14 -2.01 -1.96
C ILE A 58 -3.41 -1.35 -0.78
N SER A 59 -3.95 -0.21 -0.35
CA SER A 59 -3.65 0.43 0.91
C SER A 59 -4.83 0.28 1.86
N PHE A 60 -4.71 -0.59 2.85
CA PHE A 60 -5.76 -0.80 3.85
C PHE A 60 -5.76 0.36 4.85
N ASP A 61 -6.84 1.11 4.93
CA ASP A 61 -6.99 2.16 5.94
C ASP A 61 -7.55 1.54 7.21
N TYR A 62 -6.72 1.03 8.12
CA TYR A 62 -7.21 0.38 9.35
C TYR A 62 -7.84 1.35 10.37
N THR A 63 -8.00 2.64 10.04
CA THR A 63 -8.87 3.54 10.79
C THR A 63 -10.33 3.47 10.34
N ALA A 64 -10.59 2.91 9.15
CA ALA A 64 -11.92 2.72 8.58
C ALA A 64 -12.19 1.27 8.11
N PHE A 65 -11.16 0.49 7.83
CA PHE A 65 -11.19 -0.93 7.48
C PHE A 65 -11.19 -1.76 8.77
N PRO A 66 -11.98 -2.84 8.87
CA PRO A 66 -11.99 -3.69 10.06
C PRO A 66 -10.59 -4.25 10.35
N CYS A 67 -10.22 -4.34 11.62
CA CYS A 67 -9.00 -5.02 12.06
C CYS A 67 -9.16 -6.55 11.93
N ASP A 68 -9.28 -7.01 10.69
CA ASP A 68 -9.60 -8.37 10.29
C ASP A 68 -8.49 -8.90 9.37
N VAL A 69 -7.71 -9.82 9.92
CA VAL A 69 -6.59 -10.48 9.24
C VAL A 69 -7.10 -11.31 8.06
N SER A 70 -8.19 -12.06 8.24
CA SER A 70 -8.72 -12.94 7.19
C SER A 70 -9.24 -12.11 6.02
N ARG A 71 -10.01 -11.03 6.29
CA ARG A 71 -10.51 -10.14 5.23
C ARG A 71 -9.38 -9.45 4.47
N THR A 72 -8.29 -9.10 5.15
CA THR A 72 -7.09 -8.55 4.52
C THR A 72 -6.46 -9.59 3.57
N ILE A 73 -6.27 -10.83 4.04
CA ILE A 73 -5.69 -11.93 3.27
C ILE A 73 -6.56 -12.26 2.04
N ASP A 74 -7.87 -12.38 2.22
CA ASP A 74 -8.81 -12.69 1.15
C ASP A 74 -8.74 -11.65 0.03
N MET A 75 -8.73 -10.37 0.40
CA MET A 75 -8.68 -9.27 -0.56
C MET A 75 -7.35 -9.20 -1.29
N VAL A 76 -6.22 -9.40 -0.60
CA VAL A 76 -4.91 -9.46 -1.27
C VAL A 76 -4.86 -10.63 -2.24
N ASN A 77 -5.31 -11.83 -1.82
CA ASN A 77 -5.29 -13.02 -2.66
C ASN A 77 -6.21 -12.88 -3.88
N TYR A 78 -7.33 -12.17 -3.75
CA TYR A 78 -8.23 -11.87 -4.87
C TYR A 78 -7.51 -11.14 -6.02
N PHE A 79 -6.73 -10.10 -5.69
CA PHE A 79 -6.03 -9.29 -6.69
C PHE A 79 -4.61 -9.77 -7.01
N ARG A 80 -4.03 -10.69 -6.24
CA ARG A 80 -2.59 -11.03 -6.33
C ARG A 80 -2.14 -11.43 -7.73
N ASP A 81 -3.00 -12.10 -8.50
CA ASP A 81 -2.70 -12.61 -9.84
C ASP A 81 -3.34 -11.76 -10.94
N HIS A 82 -3.96 -10.64 -10.57
CA HIS A 82 -4.50 -9.68 -11.51
C HIS A 82 -3.35 -9.01 -12.30
N PRO A 83 -3.43 -8.87 -13.64
CA PRO A 83 -2.35 -8.30 -14.46
C PRO A 83 -1.93 -6.88 -14.07
N ALA A 84 -2.86 -6.10 -13.52
CA ALA A 84 -2.58 -4.74 -13.01
C ALA A 84 -2.03 -4.70 -11.57
N GLN A 85 -1.94 -5.82 -10.85
CA GLN A 85 -1.35 -5.85 -9.50
C GLN A 85 0.14 -5.51 -9.56
N PHE A 86 0.53 -4.51 -8.76
CA PHE A 86 1.92 -4.17 -8.54
C PHE A 86 2.58 -5.24 -7.68
N LYS A 87 3.71 -5.75 -8.17
CA LYS A 87 4.53 -6.74 -7.48
C LYS A 87 5.95 -6.20 -7.32
N TYR A 88 6.47 -6.27 -6.11
CA TYR A 88 7.89 -6.02 -5.83
C TYR A 88 8.59 -7.37 -5.69
N ASP A 89 9.59 -7.64 -6.55
CA ASP A 89 10.31 -8.91 -6.56
C ASP A 89 9.36 -10.14 -6.63
N GLY A 90 8.33 -10.04 -7.47
CA GLY A 90 7.32 -11.08 -7.65
C GLY A 90 6.27 -11.20 -6.54
N LYS A 91 6.39 -10.43 -5.44
CA LYS A 91 5.46 -10.44 -4.31
C LYS A 91 4.39 -9.36 -4.45
N PRO A 92 3.10 -9.64 -4.21
CA PRO A 92 2.07 -8.59 -4.22
C PRO A 92 2.39 -7.53 -3.17
N MET A 93 2.40 -6.27 -3.59
CA MET A 93 2.62 -5.14 -2.69
C MET A 93 1.40 -4.95 -1.79
N ILE A 94 1.63 -4.79 -0.48
CA ILE A 94 0.60 -4.57 0.52
C ILE A 94 1.01 -3.34 1.34
N SER A 95 0.18 -2.31 1.36
CA SER A 95 0.36 -1.16 2.23
C SER A 95 -0.85 -0.95 3.14
N SER A 96 -0.68 -0.04 4.09
CA SER A 96 -1.77 0.37 4.96
C SER A 96 -1.54 1.77 5.50
N TYR A 97 -2.63 2.42 5.85
CA TYR A 97 -2.63 3.52 6.81
C TYR A 97 -3.04 2.95 8.17
N SER A 98 -2.18 3.08 9.18
CA SER A 98 -2.27 2.32 10.44
C SER A 98 -2.12 0.80 10.23
N GLY A 99 -2.66 0.00 11.14
CA GLY A 99 -2.60 -1.47 11.13
C GLY A 99 -2.04 -2.07 12.41
N THR A 100 -1.80 -1.24 13.41
CA THR A 100 -1.32 -1.62 14.75
C THR A 100 -2.26 -2.62 15.42
N CYS A 101 -3.57 -2.48 15.15
CA CYS A 101 -4.63 -3.36 15.67
C CYS A 101 -4.55 -4.81 15.20
N LEU A 102 -3.86 -5.12 14.10
CA LEU A 102 -3.62 -6.50 13.70
C LEU A 102 -2.56 -7.17 14.59
N GLY A 103 -1.74 -6.37 15.26
CA GLY A 103 -0.56 -6.82 15.97
C GLY A 103 0.47 -7.49 15.06
N VAL A 104 1.62 -7.83 15.64
CA VAL A 104 2.72 -8.48 14.94
C VAL A 104 2.29 -9.80 14.32
N ASP A 105 1.50 -10.61 15.04
CA ASP A 105 1.10 -11.94 14.58
C ASP A 105 0.06 -11.88 13.45
N GLY A 106 -0.82 -10.89 13.45
CA GLY A 106 -1.72 -10.65 12.32
C GLY A 106 -0.95 -10.31 11.05
N TRP A 107 0.02 -9.41 11.14
CA TRP A 107 0.88 -9.07 9.99
C TRP A 107 1.77 -10.22 9.53
N LYS A 108 2.31 -11.05 10.45
CA LYS A 108 2.99 -12.30 10.08
C LYS A 108 2.08 -13.22 9.28
N ARG A 109 0.83 -13.36 9.70
CA ARG A 109 -0.16 -14.21 9.03
C ARG A 109 -0.49 -13.65 7.65
N VAL A 110 -0.72 -12.34 7.52
CA VAL A 110 -0.89 -11.67 6.21
C VAL A 110 0.29 -11.96 5.29
N ARG A 111 1.53 -11.76 5.73
CA ARG A 111 2.73 -12.06 4.92
C ARG A 111 2.78 -13.52 4.49
N ASN A 112 2.60 -14.44 5.43
CA ASN A 112 2.79 -15.88 5.19
C ASN A 112 1.72 -16.45 4.25
N GLU A 113 0.46 -16.02 4.39
CA GLU A 113 -0.66 -16.57 3.60
C GLU A 113 -0.83 -15.90 2.24
N THR A 114 -0.25 -14.71 2.02
CA THR A 114 -0.30 -14.00 0.74
C THR A 114 1.00 -14.04 -0.05
N GLY A 115 2.13 -14.31 0.62
CA GLY A 115 3.47 -14.12 0.06
C GLY A 115 3.81 -12.66 -0.24
N GLY A 116 3.08 -11.71 0.35
CA GLY A 116 3.16 -10.28 0.02
C GLY A 116 4.39 -9.56 0.56
N TYR A 117 4.69 -8.45 -0.09
CA TYR A 117 5.69 -7.47 0.34
C TYR A 117 4.99 -6.42 1.21
N LEU A 118 5.34 -6.34 2.48
CA LEU A 118 4.70 -5.46 3.45
C LEU A 118 5.41 -4.10 3.52
N MET A 119 4.68 -3.05 3.18
CA MET A 119 5.10 -1.65 3.35
C MET A 119 3.98 -0.81 3.99
N PRO A 120 3.69 -1.00 5.28
CA PRO A 120 2.69 -0.20 5.97
C PRO A 120 3.21 1.19 6.33
N PHE A 121 2.27 2.10 6.58
CA PHE A 121 2.46 3.22 7.50
C PHE A 121 1.81 2.84 8.82
N THR A 122 2.59 2.82 9.89
CA THR A 122 2.09 2.61 11.26
C THR A 122 2.42 3.84 12.12
N TYR A 123 1.72 4.01 13.25
CA TYR A 123 1.89 5.18 14.12
C TYR A 123 3.07 5.07 15.08
N GLU A 124 3.73 3.91 15.10
CA GLU A 124 4.87 3.53 15.90
C GLU A 124 6.10 4.33 15.48
N ASP A 125 6.98 4.58 16.45
CA ASP A 125 8.21 5.29 16.17
C ASP A 125 9.05 4.52 15.14
N TYR A 126 9.56 5.25 14.15
CA TYR A 126 10.51 4.74 13.16
C TYR A 126 11.70 4.01 13.83
N GLN A 127 12.13 4.45 15.01
CA GLN A 127 13.17 3.77 15.78
C GLN A 127 12.71 2.41 16.31
N GLU A 128 11.46 2.27 16.75
CA GLU A 128 10.90 0.98 17.19
C GLU A 128 10.74 -0.01 16.02
N LEU A 129 10.43 0.51 14.82
CA LEU A 129 10.43 -0.29 13.58
C LEU A 129 11.85 -0.75 13.18
N ARG A 130 12.89 0.08 13.40
CA ARG A 130 14.29 -0.23 13.07
C ARG A 130 15.05 -1.06 14.11
N GLU A 131 14.74 -0.89 15.39
CA GLU A 131 15.47 -1.54 16.49
C GLU A 131 15.01 -2.97 16.79
N GLY A 132 14.06 -3.49 16.00
CA GLY A 132 14.01 -4.91 15.67
C GLY A 132 13.57 -5.84 16.79
N ARG A 133 12.51 -5.52 17.55
CA ARG A 133 11.97 -6.49 18.53
C ARG A 133 10.52 -6.93 18.31
N SER A 134 9.71 -6.18 17.56
CA SER A 134 8.31 -6.55 17.30
C SER A 134 7.93 -6.46 15.81
N TRP A 135 8.33 -5.39 15.13
CA TRP A 135 7.84 -5.07 13.78
C TRP A 135 8.81 -5.36 12.63
N GLY A 136 9.90 -6.10 12.88
CA GLY A 136 10.85 -6.55 11.84
C GLY A 136 10.23 -7.48 10.77
N ILE A 137 8.92 -7.75 10.86
CA ILE A 137 8.12 -8.43 9.85
C ILE A 137 7.68 -7.51 8.70
N PHE A 138 8.03 -6.23 8.69
CA PHE A 138 7.78 -5.38 7.53
C PHE A 138 8.99 -5.39 6.59
N ASP A 139 8.76 -5.47 5.28
CA ASP A 139 9.86 -5.46 4.28
C ASP A 139 10.39 -4.04 4.06
N SER A 140 9.50 -3.07 4.20
CA SER A 140 9.81 -1.65 4.29
C SER A 140 8.69 -0.94 5.03
N TRP A 141 8.76 0.38 5.14
CA TRP A 141 7.72 1.21 5.71
C TRP A 141 7.83 2.59 5.07
N TYR A 142 6.73 3.33 5.06
CA TYR A 142 6.72 4.69 4.54
C TYR A 142 6.22 5.67 5.60
N CYS A 143 6.67 6.91 5.49
CA CYS A 143 6.30 7.97 6.42
C CYS A 143 5.17 8.82 5.84
N TRP A 144 3.96 8.71 6.39
CA TRP A 144 2.81 9.50 5.97
C TRP A 144 3.03 11.00 6.18
N GLY A 145 3.50 11.40 7.37
CA GLY A 145 3.77 12.80 7.72
C GLY A 145 4.92 13.43 6.93
N CYS A 146 5.75 12.62 6.28
CA CYS A 146 6.87 13.09 5.45
C CYS A 146 6.45 13.31 3.99
N ALA A 147 5.30 12.76 3.56
CA ALA A 147 4.80 12.92 2.20
C ALA A 147 4.21 14.32 1.95
N TRP A 148 3.88 15.07 3.01
CA TRP A 148 3.27 16.39 2.92
C TRP A 148 4.25 17.50 3.33
N PRO A 149 4.39 18.57 2.52
CA PRO A 149 5.11 19.77 2.93
C PRO A 149 4.42 20.40 4.14
N GLN A 150 5.11 20.41 5.29
CA GLN A 150 4.67 21.13 6.49
C GLN A 150 5.43 22.46 6.66
N GLY A 151 5.96 22.98 5.56
CA GLY A 151 6.81 24.17 5.51
C GLY A 151 7.79 24.12 4.35
N ASN A 152 8.63 25.15 4.23
CA ASN A 152 9.66 25.27 3.21
C ASN A 152 10.99 24.64 3.66
N TYR A 153 10.97 23.35 3.96
CA TYR A 153 12.17 22.58 4.29
C TYR A 153 12.05 21.16 3.73
N SER A 154 13.19 20.57 3.39
CA SER A 154 13.25 19.20 2.88
C SER A 154 12.77 18.20 3.94
N LYS A 155 11.86 17.30 3.57
CA LYS A 155 11.40 16.19 4.40
C LYS A 155 12.28 14.96 4.15
N ASN A 156 12.59 14.22 5.21
CA ASN A 156 13.29 12.94 5.17
C ASN A 156 12.66 11.97 6.19
N VAL A 157 13.14 10.74 6.26
CA VAL A 157 12.57 9.73 7.17
C VAL A 157 12.64 10.10 8.67
N SER A 158 13.51 11.03 9.08
CA SER A 158 13.55 11.55 10.46
C SER A 158 12.54 12.67 10.73
N SER A 159 11.82 13.13 9.72
CA SER A 159 10.82 14.22 9.85
C SER A 159 9.40 13.74 10.18
N SER A 160 9.25 12.45 10.51
CA SER A 160 7.99 11.91 11.02
C SER A 160 7.68 12.56 12.38
N PRO A 161 6.50 13.17 12.57
CA PRO A 161 6.10 13.67 13.88
C PRO A 161 6.07 12.50 14.87
N ARG A 162 6.67 12.67 16.06
CA ARG A 162 6.32 11.81 17.20
C ARG A 162 4.82 11.98 17.44
N PRO A 163 4.06 10.93 17.76
CA PRO A 163 2.68 11.09 18.18
C PRO A 163 2.69 11.90 19.48
N SER A 164 2.48 13.21 19.38
CA SER A 164 2.09 14.04 20.50
C SER A 164 0.61 13.81 20.69
N ASN A 165 0.27 13.06 21.75
CA ASN A 165 -1.05 12.89 22.36
C ASN A 165 -2.19 13.67 21.67
N PHE A 166 -3.04 12.93 20.96
CA PHE A 166 -4.46 13.26 20.82
C PHE A 166 -5.23 12.33 21.75
#